data_AF-A0A495RB96-F1
#
_entry.id   AF-A0A495RB96-F1
#
_cell.length_a   1.000
_cell.length_b   1.000
_cell.length_c   1.000
_cell.angle_alpha   90.00
_cell.angle_beta   90.00
_cell.angle_gamma   90.00
#
_symmetry.space_group_name_H-M   'P 1'
#
loop_
_entity.id
_entity.type
_entity.pdbx_description
1 polymer ?
#
loop_
_entity_poly.entity_id
_entity_poly.type
_entity_poly.pdbx_seq_one_letter_code
_entity_poly.pdbx_strand_id
1 'polypeptide(L)'
;MYVLDSSAFINEYHTDEQIATIPLVREELEDEAAYRFDALEGSGMHLHIPEDNTVERIERAASETGDLAELSETDIRLIAAAFELDSRLVTDDYAMQNVAEKLDVAVEVIAREGISEQREWLFQCAGCGREFDENRDRCPICGSSLSRKNPA
;
A
#
# COMPACT_ATOMS: atom_id res chain seq x y z
N MET A 1 -10.73 -15.52 8.43
CA MET A 1 -11.22 -14.72 7.29
C MET A 1 -10.31 -13.52 7.14
N TYR A 2 -10.08 -13.08 5.90
CA TYR A 2 -9.19 -11.97 5.55
C TYR A 2 -10.00 -10.91 4.83
N VAL A 3 -9.90 -9.65 5.27
CA VAL A 3 -10.49 -8.50 4.59
C VAL A 3 -9.41 -7.82 3.76
N LEU A 4 -9.58 -7.80 2.45
CA LEU A 4 -8.59 -7.26 1.51
C LEU A 4 -8.84 -5.80 1.20
N ASP A 5 -7.79 -5.01 1.41
CA ASP A 5 -7.64 -3.65 0.89
C ASP A 5 -7.27 -3.67 -0.62
N SER A 6 -7.45 -2.53 -1.29
CA SER A 6 -7.02 -2.26 -2.66
C SER A 6 -5.56 -2.67 -2.90
N SER A 7 -4.68 -2.39 -1.94
CA SER A 7 -3.27 -2.79 -1.97
C SER A 7 -3.07 -4.31 -2.14
N ALA A 8 -3.95 -5.14 -1.59
CA ALA A 8 -3.86 -6.60 -1.70
C ALA A 8 -4.19 -7.10 -3.13
N PHE A 9 -5.13 -6.45 -3.82
CA PHE A 9 -5.44 -6.77 -5.21
C PHE A 9 -4.36 -6.29 -6.18
N ILE A 10 -3.73 -5.15 -5.89
CA ILE A 10 -2.64 -4.57 -6.69
C ILE A 10 -1.38 -5.43 -6.59
N ASN A 11 -1.06 -5.94 -5.40
CA ASN A 11 0.16 -6.70 -5.14
C ASN A 11 -0.03 -8.23 -5.24
N GLU A 12 -1.13 -8.70 -5.85
CA GLU A 12 -1.38 -10.12 -6.10
C GLU A 12 -1.32 -10.98 -4.82
N TYR A 13 -1.96 -10.51 -3.76
CA TYR A 13 -2.00 -11.24 -2.50
C TYR A 13 -2.71 -12.59 -2.65
N HIS A 14 -2.08 -13.66 -2.16
CA HIS A 14 -2.58 -15.03 -2.23
C HIS A 14 -2.77 -15.62 -0.83
N THR A 15 -3.92 -16.27 -0.61
CA THR A 15 -4.22 -16.99 0.63
C THR A 15 -5.20 -18.13 0.34
N ASP A 16 -5.13 -19.20 1.13
CA ASP A 16 -6.10 -20.31 1.10
C ASP A 16 -7.33 -20.01 1.97
N GLU A 17 -7.32 -18.90 2.69
CA GLU A 17 -8.34 -18.55 3.67
C GLU A 17 -9.54 -17.83 3.05
N GLN A 18 -10.69 -17.85 3.73
CA GLN A 18 -11.87 -17.12 3.27
C GLN A 18 -11.57 -15.61 3.16
N ILE A 19 -11.93 -15.05 2.01
CA ILE A 19 -11.65 -13.67 1.64
C ILE A 19 -12.94 -12.87 1.64
N ALA A 20 -12.86 -11.65 2.19
CA ALA A 20 -13.89 -10.64 2.09
C ALA A 20 -13.29 -9.29 1.67
N THR A 21 -14.12 -8.38 1.17
CA THR A 21 -13.78 -6.98 0.94
C THR A 21 -15.08 -6.15 0.90
N ILE A 22 -14.98 -4.85 0.63
CA ILE A 22 -16.13 -3.95 0.49
C ILE A 22 -16.33 -3.56 -0.98
N PRO A 23 -17.56 -3.22 -1.42
CA PRO A 23 -17.82 -2.80 -2.79
C PRO A 23 -16.99 -1.58 -3.26
N LEU A 24 -16.69 -0.63 -2.35
CA LEU A 24 -15.94 0.59 -2.68
C LEU A 24 -14.51 0.30 -3.18
N VAL A 25 -13.88 -0.77 -2.70
CA VAL A 25 -12.54 -1.17 -3.19
C VAL A 25 -12.57 -1.40 -4.70
N ARG A 26 -13.67 -1.95 -5.25
CA ARG A 26 -13.78 -2.15 -6.69
C ARG A 26 -13.72 -0.85 -7.49
N GLU A 27 -14.20 0.25 -6.93
CA GLU A 27 -14.24 1.56 -7.58
C GLU A 27 -12.86 2.21 -7.66
N GLU A 28 -11.95 1.83 -6.76
CA GLU A 28 -10.55 2.31 -6.74
C GLU A 28 -9.63 1.53 -7.68
N LEU A 29 -10.01 0.30 -8.02
CA LEU A 29 -9.18 -0.60 -8.81
C LEU A 29 -9.33 -0.36 -10.32
N GLU A 30 -8.19 -0.30 -11.00
CA GLU A 30 -8.06 -0.20 -12.45
C GLU A 30 -7.33 -1.43 -13.03
N ASP A 31 -7.45 -1.59 -14.36
CA ASP A 31 -6.73 -2.59 -15.16
C ASP A 31 -6.72 -4.02 -14.57
N GLU A 32 -5.54 -4.60 -14.39
CA GLU A 32 -5.39 -5.98 -13.93
C GLU A 32 -5.93 -6.21 -12.52
N ALA A 33 -5.80 -5.23 -11.63
CA ALA A 33 -6.29 -5.35 -10.25
C ALA A 33 -7.82 -5.42 -10.21
N ALA A 34 -8.50 -4.67 -11.08
CA ALA A 34 -9.94 -4.76 -11.26
C ALA A 34 -10.37 -6.15 -11.76
N TYR A 35 -9.67 -6.73 -12.73
CA TYR A 35 -9.95 -8.08 -13.20
C TYR A 35 -9.72 -9.14 -12.12
N ARG A 36 -8.70 -8.97 -11.27
CA ARG A 36 -8.44 -9.86 -10.11
C ARG A 36 -9.59 -9.79 -9.10
N PHE A 37 -10.09 -8.60 -8.81
CA PHE A 37 -11.29 -8.44 -7.96
C PHE A 37 -12.48 -9.20 -8.54
N ASP A 38 -12.82 -8.95 -9.81
CA ASP A 38 -13.99 -9.56 -10.46
C ASP A 38 -13.88 -11.11 -10.48
N ALA A 39 -12.67 -11.64 -10.66
CA ALA A 39 -12.39 -13.07 -10.61
C ALA A 39 -12.56 -13.67 -9.20
N LEU A 40 -12.07 -12.98 -8.16
CA LEU A 40 -12.21 -13.40 -6.77
C LEU A 40 -13.68 -13.35 -6.33
N GLU A 41 -14.42 -12.30 -6.71
CA GLU A 41 -15.86 -12.20 -6.48
C GLU A 41 -16.60 -13.39 -7.11
N GLY A 42 -16.33 -13.66 -8.40
CA GLY A 42 -16.91 -14.81 -9.12
C GLY A 42 -16.52 -16.17 -8.53
N SER A 43 -15.43 -16.23 -7.75
CA SER A 43 -14.93 -17.43 -7.08
C SER A 43 -15.42 -17.58 -5.64
N GLY A 44 -16.28 -16.66 -5.16
CA GLY A 44 -16.91 -16.74 -3.84
C GLY A 44 -16.30 -15.85 -2.76
N MET A 45 -15.50 -14.84 -3.12
CA MET A 45 -15.12 -13.77 -2.20
C MET A 45 -16.36 -13.06 -1.66
N HIS A 46 -16.39 -12.80 -0.36
CA HIS A 46 -17.53 -12.17 0.30
C HIS A 46 -17.47 -10.64 0.17
N LEU A 47 -18.52 -10.03 -0.38
CA LEU A 47 -18.69 -8.58 -0.31
C LEU A 47 -19.46 -8.20 0.95
N HIS A 48 -18.80 -7.49 1.85
CA HIS A 48 -19.37 -7.02 3.10
C HIS A 48 -19.65 -5.52 3.04
N ILE A 49 -20.75 -5.08 3.63
CA ILE A 49 -21.08 -3.66 3.79
C ILE A 49 -21.23 -3.43 5.29
N PRO A 50 -20.30 -2.69 5.92
CA PRO A 50 -20.34 -2.47 7.36
C PRO A 50 -21.53 -1.61 7.78
N GLU A 51 -22.00 -1.79 9.01
CA GLU A 51 -23.04 -0.97 9.60
C GLU A 51 -22.52 0.45 9.89
N ASP A 52 -23.39 1.46 9.70
CA ASP A 52 -23.04 2.86 9.94
C ASP A 52 -22.58 3.11 11.39
N ASN A 53 -23.13 2.37 12.36
CA ASN A 53 -22.73 2.47 13.77
C ASN A 53 -21.27 2.06 14.01
N THR A 54 -20.76 1.09 13.23
CA THR A 54 -19.39 0.60 13.29
C THR A 54 -18.50 1.60 12.59
N VAL A 55 -18.91 2.09 11.42
CA VAL A 55 -18.18 3.16 10.69
C VAL A 55 -17.94 4.35 11.61
N GLU A 56 -18.98 4.86 12.28
CA GLU A 56 -18.83 5.96 13.25
C GLU A 56 -17.88 5.61 14.41
N ARG A 57 -17.86 4.34 14.85
CA ARG A 57 -16.94 3.87 15.89
C ARG A 57 -15.49 3.89 15.40
N ILE A 58 -15.24 3.47 14.15
CA ILE A 58 -13.92 3.51 13.54
C ILE A 58 -13.45 4.97 13.37
N GLU A 59 -14.32 5.86 12.91
CA GLU A 59 -14.00 7.30 12.76
C GLU A 59 -13.58 7.94 14.09
N ARG A 60 -14.27 7.59 15.19
CA ARG A 60 -13.89 8.04 16.53
C ARG A 60 -12.53 7.49 16.94
N ALA A 61 -12.26 6.21 16.69
CA ALA A 61 -10.96 5.61 16.98
C ALA A 61 -9.84 6.28 16.16
N ALA A 62 -10.07 6.50 14.87
CA ALA A 62 -9.14 7.24 13.99
C ALA A 62 -8.89 8.68 14.46
N SER A 63 -9.92 9.34 15.02
CA SER A 63 -9.76 10.66 15.64
C SER A 63 -8.88 10.61 16.89
N GLU A 64 -8.99 9.54 17.68
CA GLU A 64 -8.19 9.35 18.90
C GLU A 64 -6.73 9.00 18.62
N THR A 65 -6.46 8.22 17.55
CA THR A 65 -5.08 7.93 17.12
C THR A 65 -4.44 9.10 16.38
N GLY A 66 -5.26 10.00 15.82
CA GLY A 66 -4.81 11.16 15.05
C GLY A 66 -4.65 10.88 13.57
N ASP A 67 -5.07 9.71 13.10
CA ASP A 67 -4.93 9.25 11.71
C ASP A 67 -6.14 9.58 10.83
N LEU A 68 -7.25 10.08 11.39
CA LEU A 68 -8.50 10.33 10.65
C LEU A 68 -8.30 11.17 9.37
N ALA A 69 -7.40 12.16 9.39
CA ALA A 69 -7.16 13.03 8.24
C ALA A 69 -6.42 12.34 7.08
N GLU A 70 -5.74 11.23 7.35
CA GLU A 70 -5.00 10.44 6.36
C GLU A 70 -5.84 9.30 5.77
N LEU A 71 -6.95 8.94 6.42
CA LEU A 71 -7.83 7.85 6.01
C LEU A 71 -8.94 8.33 5.07
N SER A 72 -9.15 7.57 3.99
CA SER A 72 -10.28 7.73 3.10
C SER A 72 -11.55 7.06 3.65
N GLU A 73 -12.70 7.31 2.99
CA GLU A 73 -13.95 6.61 3.33
C GLU A 73 -13.81 5.09 3.14
N THR A 74 -13.11 4.66 2.09
CA THR A 74 -12.83 3.24 1.82
C THR A 74 -12.06 2.62 2.98
N ASP A 75 -11.04 3.31 3.48
CA ASP A 75 -10.18 2.80 4.56
C ASP A 75 -10.97 2.59 5.86
N ILE A 76 -11.76 3.60 6.24
CA ILE A 76 -12.62 3.52 7.43
C ILE A 76 -13.60 2.35 7.32
N ARG A 77 -14.21 2.18 6.15
CA ARG A 77 -15.16 1.07 5.92
C ARG A 77 -14.48 -0.29 5.85
N LEU A 78 -13.24 -0.38 5.37
CA LEU A 78 -12.46 -1.63 5.38
C LEU A 78 -12.13 -2.06 6.82
N ILE A 79 -11.70 -1.12 7.66
CA ILE A 79 -11.45 -1.39 9.08
C ILE A 79 -12.76 -1.78 9.78
N ALA A 80 -13.87 -1.11 9.46
CA ALA A 80 -15.20 -1.44 10.00
C ALA A 80 -15.64 -2.86 9.59
N ALA A 81 -15.45 -3.22 8.32
CA ALA A 81 -15.72 -4.56 7.82
C ALA A 81 -14.86 -5.61 8.53
N ALA A 82 -13.57 -5.33 8.71
CA ALA A 82 -12.66 -6.21 9.42
C ALA A 82 -13.08 -6.43 10.88
N PHE A 83 -13.50 -5.36 11.55
CA PHE A 83 -14.00 -5.36 12.92
C PHE A 83 -15.29 -6.17 13.08
N GLU A 84 -16.29 -5.98 12.21
CA GLU A 84 -17.57 -6.70 12.30
C GLU A 84 -17.44 -8.20 12.02
N LEU A 85 -16.55 -8.55 11.08
CA LEU A 85 -16.33 -9.94 10.68
C LEU A 85 -15.36 -10.69 11.61
N ASP A 86 -14.82 -10.04 12.65
CA ASP A 86 -13.75 -10.57 13.52
C ASP A 86 -12.61 -11.18 12.69
N SER A 87 -12.16 -10.39 11.72
CA SER A 87 -11.31 -10.84 10.64
C SER A 87 -10.01 -10.05 10.57
N ARG A 88 -9.04 -10.60 9.84
CA ARG A 88 -7.74 -9.99 9.68
C ARG A 88 -7.74 -9.04 8.49
N LEU A 89 -7.43 -7.77 8.73
CA LEU A 89 -7.27 -6.77 7.69
C LEU A 89 -5.94 -6.98 6.97
N VAL A 90 -5.94 -7.06 5.65
CA VAL A 90 -4.73 -7.12 4.82
C VAL A 90 -4.53 -5.76 4.21
N THR A 91 -3.48 -5.06 4.64
CA THR A 91 -3.14 -3.72 4.14
C THR A 91 -1.66 -3.44 4.36
N ASP A 92 -1.08 -2.56 3.56
CA ASP A 92 0.26 -2.02 3.75
C ASP A 92 0.26 -0.56 4.27
N ASP A 93 -0.92 0.01 4.54
CA ASP A 93 -1.06 1.38 5.05
C ASP A 93 -0.87 1.45 6.58
N TYR A 94 -0.02 2.40 7.03
CA TYR A 94 0.29 2.59 8.45
C TYR A 94 -0.84 3.26 9.25
N ALA A 95 -1.58 4.18 8.64
CA ALA A 95 -2.72 4.83 9.29
C ALA A 95 -3.83 3.80 9.56
N MET A 96 -4.09 2.91 8.60
CA MET A 96 -5.03 1.80 8.80
C MET A 96 -4.57 0.85 9.92
N GLN A 97 -3.27 0.51 9.94
CA GLN A 97 -2.67 -0.33 10.98
C GLN A 97 -2.82 0.26 12.39
N ASN A 98 -2.56 1.56 12.56
CA ASN A 98 -2.69 2.24 13.85
C ASN A 98 -4.11 2.18 14.40
N VAL A 99 -5.10 2.44 13.54
CA VAL A 99 -6.53 2.42 13.92
C VAL A 99 -7.01 1.00 14.20
N ALA A 100 -6.58 0.03 13.39
CA ALA A 100 -6.87 -1.38 13.61
C ALA A 100 -6.30 -1.88 14.95
N GLU A 101 -5.04 -1.55 15.28
CA GLU A 101 -4.41 -1.91 16.55
C GLU A 101 -5.18 -1.33 17.75
N LYS A 102 -5.58 -0.06 17.66
CA LYS A 102 -6.39 0.61 18.70
C LYS A 102 -7.72 -0.09 19.00
N LEU A 103 -8.26 -0.83 18.02
CA LEU A 103 -9.54 -1.53 18.09
C LEU A 103 -9.38 -3.05 18.23
N ASP A 104 -8.16 -3.54 18.47
CA ASP A 104 -7.81 -4.96 18.55
C ASP A 104 -8.17 -5.75 17.28
N VAL A 105 -8.20 -5.10 16.11
CA VAL A 105 -8.37 -5.75 14.81
C VAL A 105 -7.01 -6.28 14.35
N ALA A 106 -6.95 -7.58 14.05
CA ALA A 106 -5.71 -8.20 13.56
C ALA A 106 -5.35 -7.65 12.17
N VAL A 107 -4.08 -7.33 11.95
CA VAL A 107 -3.57 -6.87 10.66
C VAL A 107 -2.51 -7.81 10.12
N GLU A 108 -2.50 -7.99 8.80
CA GLU A 108 -1.44 -8.64 8.05
C GLU A 108 -0.92 -7.73 6.96
N VAL A 109 0.39 -7.51 6.99
CA VAL A 109 1.06 -6.66 6.02
C VAL A 109 1.37 -7.49 4.79
N ILE A 110 1.09 -6.93 3.62
CA ILE A 110 1.43 -7.57 2.34
C ILE A 110 2.95 -7.71 2.29
N ALA A 111 3.44 -8.96 2.27
CA ALA A 111 4.84 -9.26 2.14
C ALA A 111 5.32 -8.77 0.77
N ARG A 112 5.88 -7.56 0.71
CA ARG A 112 6.63 -7.12 -0.45
C ARG A 112 7.89 -7.96 -0.51
N GLU A 113 8.20 -8.56 -1.67
CA GLU A 113 9.59 -8.92 -1.95
C GLU A 113 10.40 -7.66 -1.69
N GLY A 114 11.28 -7.69 -0.68
CA GLY A 114 12.06 -6.52 -0.29
C GLY A 114 12.88 -6.00 -1.48
N ILE A 115 13.51 -4.84 -1.31
CA ILE A 115 14.45 -4.30 -2.31
C ILE A 115 15.48 -5.39 -2.66
N SER A 116 15.35 -6.00 -3.83
CA SER A 116 16.27 -7.03 -4.31
C SER A 116 17.56 -6.42 -4.88
N GLU A 117 17.59 -5.10 -5.05
CA GLU A 117 18.70 -4.39 -5.69
C GLU A 117 18.96 -3.03 -5.04
N GLN A 118 20.13 -2.88 -4.40
CA GLN A 118 20.70 -1.58 -4.06
C GLN A 118 21.52 -1.07 -5.24
N ARG A 119 21.10 0.03 -5.87
CA ARG A 119 21.79 0.61 -7.02
C ARG A 119 22.75 1.70 -6.56
N GLU A 120 24.04 1.54 -6.87
CA GLU A 120 25.02 2.61 -6.74
C GLU A 120 24.87 3.58 -7.93
N TRP A 121 24.65 4.86 -7.62
CA TRP A 121 24.48 5.89 -8.64
C TRP A 121 25.85 6.40 -9.10
N LEU A 122 26.13 6.26 -10.41
CA LEU A 122 27.30 6.87 -11.03
C LEU A 122 26.94 8.25 -11.60
N PHE A 123 27.88 9.19 -11.49
CA PHE A 123 27.79 10.55 -12.01
C PHE A 123 28.75 10.71 -13.18
N GLN A 124 28.25 11.08 -14.35
CA GLN A 124 29.05 11.29 -15.55
C GLN A 124 29.29 12.78 -15.82
N CYS A 125 30.51 13.16 -16.14
CA CYS A 125 30.84 14.52 -16.54
C CYS A 125 30.32 14.84 -17.95
N ALA A 126 29.57 15.94 -18.09
CA ALA A 126 29.05 16.40 -19.38
C ALA A 126 30.13 16.87 -20.37
N GLY A 127 31.32 17.22 -19.89
CA GLY A 127 32.43 17.69 -20.72
C GLY A 127 33.36 16.58 -21.18
N CYS A 128 33.96 15.85 -20.24
CA CYS A 128 34.98 14.83 -20.54
C CYS A 128 34.46 13.39 -20.50
N GLY A 129 33.20 13.16 -20.14
CA GLY A 129 32.56 11.84 -20.14
C GLY A 129 33.00 10.90 -19.01
N ARG A 130 33.90 11.33 -18.11
CA ARG A 130 34.36 10.50 -16.97
C ARG A 130 33.28 10.28 -15.94
N GLU A 131 33.33 9.13 -15.30
CA GLU A 131 32.37 8.67 -14.30
C GLU A 131 32.97 8.77 -12.90
N PHE A 132 32.12 9.10 -11.94
CA PHE A 132 32.43 9.27 -10.53
C PHE A 132 31.33 8.62 -9.70
N ASP A 133 31.71 8.01 -8.59
CA ASP A 133 30.84 7.42 -7.56
C ASP A 133 30.22 8.48 -6.63
N GLU A 134 30.84 9.66 -6.55
CA GLU A 134 30.36 10.78 -5.73
C GLU A 134 29.73 11.90 -6.55
N ASN A 135 28.63 12.46 -6.05
CA ASN A 135 28.06 13.69 -6.60
C ASN A 135 28.95 14.89 -6.24
N ARG A 136 29.52 15.54 -7.26
CA ARG A 136 30.34 16.75 -7.10
C ARG A 136 29.80 17.83 -8.02
N ASP A 137 29.82 19.08 -7.54
CA ASP A 137 29.33 20.22 -8.33
C ASP A 137 30.08 20.41 -9.65
N ARG A 138 31.37 20.04 -9.68
CA ARG A 138 32.25 20.19 -10.83
C ARG A 138 33.21 19.01 -10.97
N CYS A 139 33.46 18.65 -12.23
CA CYS A 139 34.45 17.64 -12.57
C CYS A 139 35.86 18.12 -12.15
N PRO A 140 36.62 17.34 -11.38
CA PRO A 140 37.97 17.71 -10.97
C PRO A 140 38.97 17.71 -12.13
N ILE A 141 38.62 17.15 -13.29
CA ILE A 141 39.50 17.06 -14.46
C ILE A 141 39.26 18.21 -15.44
N CYS A 142 38.01 18.56 -15.74
CA CYS A 142 37.68 19.55 -16.77
C CYS A 142 36.76 20.69 -16.30
N GLY A 143 36.32 20.69 -15.04
CA GLY A 143 35.52 21.76 -14.44
C GLY A 143 34.04 21.84 -14.88
N SER A 144 33.60 20.98 -15.81
CA SER A 144 32.21 20.87 -16.26
C SER A 144 31.32 20.20 -15.21
N SER A 145 30.00 20.38 -15.31
CA SER A 145 29.03 19.76 -14.40
C SER A 145 29.00 18.23 -14.54
N LEU A 146 28.58 17.58 -13.46
CA LEU A 146 28.28 16.15 -13.44
C LEU A 146 26.76 15.95 -13.56
N SER A 147 26.35 14.92 -14.29
CA SER A 147 24.96 14.48 -14.38
C SER A 147 24.82 13.04 -13.92
N ARG A 148 23.74 12.74 -13.20
CA ARG A 148 23.41 11.39 -12.75
C ARG A 148 23.21 10.49 -13.97
N LYS A 149 23.99 9.41 -14.06
CA LYS A 149 23.83 8.39 -15.08
C LYS A 149 22.87 7.34 -14.53
N ASN A 150 21.93 6.87 -15.34
CA ASN A 150 21.12 5.72 -14.94
C ASN A 150 22.06 4.51 -14.86
N PRO A 151 22.19 3.85 -13.69
CA PRO A 151 22.87 2.58 -13.62
C PRO A 151 22.13 1.60 -14.54
N ALA A 152 22.89 0.88 -15.36
CA ALA A 152 22.36 -0.17 -16.23
C ALA A 152 21.99 -1.39 -15.39
#